data_AF-A0A2P5LMY1-F1
#
_entry.id   AF-A0A2P5LMY1-F1
#
_cell.length_a   1.000
_cell.length_b   1.000
_cell.length_c   1.000
_cell.angle_alpha   90.00
_cell.angle_beta   90.00
_cell.angle_gamma   90.00
#
_symmetry.space_group_name_H-M   'P 1'
#
loop_
_entity.id
_entity.type
_entity.pdbx_description
1 polymer ?
#
loop_
_entity_poly.entity_id
_entity_poly.type
_entity_poly.pdbx_seq_one_letter_code
_entity_poly.pdbx_strand_id
1 'polypeptide(L)' 'MSETAGPPKIFDRALLRRRLRRAMSKGAPDFLMTRAADDLLDRLLTVRREFPRALDLGSPSAHFAQAVVASGRARPLRA' A
#
# COMPACT_ATOMS: atom_id res chain seq x y z
N MET A 1 24.94 34.02 5.12
CA MET A 1 24.07 32.87 5.40
C MET A 1 23.71 32.24 4.07
N SER A 2 24.36 31.14 3.69
CA SER A 2 23.96 30.43 2.47
C SER A 2 22.67 29.68 2.74
N GLU A 3 21.63 30.04 2.01
CA GLU A 3 20.37 29.31 1.96
C GLU A 3 20.62 27.96 1.29
N THR A 4 20.63 26.88 2.08
CA THR A 4 20.71 25.53 1.55
C THR A 4 19.40 25.19 0.85
N ALA A 5 19.38 25.32 -0.48
CA ALA A 5 18.28 24.84 -1.30
C ALA A 5 18.04 23.35 -0.99
N GLY A 6 16.83 23.04 -0.55
CA GLY A 6 16.43 21.66 -0.26
C GLY A 6 16.55 20.76 -1.49
N PRO A 7 16.63 19.43 -1.29
CA PRO A 7 16.76 18.49 -2.41
C PRO A 7 15.61 18.66 -3.42
N PRO A 8 15.88 18.48 -4.73
CA PRO A 8 14.87 18.66 -5.77
C PRO A 8 13.69 17.70 -5.57
N LYS A 9 12.47 18.21 -5.75
CA LYS A 9 11.24 17.41 -5.67
C LYS A 9 11.05 16.58 -6.95
N ILE A 10 11.69 15.43 -7.01
CA ILE A 10 11.61 14.51 -8.17
C ILE A 10 10.33 13.64 -8.18
N PHE A 11 9.61 13.54 -7.06
CA PHE A 11 8.40 12.72 -6.94
C PHE A 11 7.15 13.57 -6.67
N ASP A 12 6.29 13.69 -7.68
CA ASP A 12 4.96 14.29 -7.51
C ASP A 12 3.95 13.26 -6.99
N ARG A 13 3.90 13.13 -5.65
CA ARG A 13 2.98 12.22 -4.96
C ARG A 13 1.52 12.60 -5.17
N ALA A 14 1.21 13.88 -5.36
CA ALA A 14 -0.15 14.36 -5.57
C ALA A 14 -0.66 13.94 -6.95
N LEU A 15 0.17 14.10 -7.98
CA LEU A 15 -0.11 13.63 -9.34
C LEU A 15 -0.26 12.10 -9.39
N LEU A 16 0.63 11.36 -8.73
CA LEU A 16 0.54 9.88 -8.68
C LEU A 16 -0.81 9.43 -8.07
N ARG A 17 -1.19 9.98 -6.91
CA ARG A 17 -2.48 9.67 -6.27
C ARG A 17 -3.67 10.01 -7.18
N ARG A 18 -3.62 11.14 -7.89
CA ARG A 18 -4.68 11.53 -8.85
C ARG A 18 -4.78 10.54 -10.00
N ARG A 19 -3.65 10.08 -10.55
CA ARG A 19 -3.60 9.08 -11.63
C ARG A 19 -4.14 7.73 -11.17
N LEU A 20 -3.76 7.27 -9.98
CA LEU A 20 -4.26 6.02 -9.39
C LEU A 20 -5.78 6.07 -9.17
N ARG A 21 -6.30 7.15 -8.55
CA ARG A 21 -7.75 7.31 -8.36
C ARG A 21 -8.52 7.25 -9.69
N ARG A 22 -8.00 7.91 -10.74
CA ARG A 22 -8.59 7.87 -12.08
C ARG A 22 -8.54 6.47 -12.71
N ALA A 23 -7.47 5.71 -12.49
CA ALA A 23 -7.37 4.35 -13.01
C ALA A 23 -8.40 3.44 -12.32
N MET A 24 -8.51 3.54 -10.99
CA MET A 24 -9.50 2.78 -10.21
C MET A 24 -10.94 3.13 -10.62
N SER A 25 -11.26 4.41 -10.83
CA SER A 25 -12.61 4.82 -11.26
C SER A 25 -12.98 4.32 -12.67
N LYS A 26 -12.01 3.87 -13.45
CA LYS A 26 -12.20 3.32 -14.80
C LYS A 26 -12.18 1.78 -14.83
N GLY A 27 -12.12 1.13 -13.68
CA GLY A 27 -12.05 -0.34 -13.62
C GLY A 27 -10.74 -0.88 -14.17
N ALA A 28 -9.61 -0.25 -13.82
CA ALA A 28 -8.30 -0.77 -14.20
C ALA A 28 -8.14 -2.23 -13.73
N PRO A 29 -7.56 -3.13 -14.56
CA PRO A 29 -7.29 -4.50 -14.16
C PRO A 29 -6.44 -4.58 -12.88
N ASP A 30 -6.75 -5.53 -12.01
CA ASP A 30 -6.16 -5.66 -10.67
C ASP A 30 -5.30 -6.92 -10.51
N PHE A 31 -5.06 -7.68 -11.57
CA PHE A 31 -4.32 -8.95 -11.51
C PHE A 31 -2.93 -8.83 -10.84
N LEU A 32 -2.22 -7.72 -11.05
CA LEU A 32 -0.95 -7.45 -10.36
C LEU A 32 -1.12 -7.19 -8.87
N MET A 33 -2.20 -6.50 -8.48
CA MET A 33 -2.51 -6.24 -7.07
C MET A 33 -2.90 -7.54 -6.36
N THR A 34 -3.69 -8.38 -7.02
CA THR A 34 -4.05 -9.72 -6.53
C THR A 34 -2.79 -10.54 -6.30
N ARG A 35 -1.95 -10.71 -7.33
CA ARG A 35 -0.72 -11.49 -7.24
C ARG A 35 0.21 -11.01 -6.13
N ALA A 36 0.39 -9.70 -6.00
CA ALA A 36 1.23 -9.11 -4.96
C ALA A 36 0.63 -9.27 -3.55
N ALA A 37 -0.69 -9.29 -3.43
CA ALA A 37 -1.37 -9.53 -2.15
C ALA A 37 -1.24 -10.99 -1.71
N ASP A 38 -1.29 -11.94 -2.65
CA ASP A 38 -1.03 -13.36 -2.37
C ASP A 38 0.40 -13.56 -1.85
N ASP A 39 1.40 -12.94 -2.49
CA ASP A 39 2.79 -12.96 -2.00
C ASP A 39 2.94 -12.36 -0.59
N LEU A 40 2.17 -11.29 -0.29
CA LEU A 40 2.17 -10.68 1.04
C LEU A 40 1.58 -11.64 2.08
N LEU A 41 0.44 -12.27 1.76
CA LEU A 41 -0.22 -13.26 2.62
C LEU A 41 0.74 -14.39 2.97
N ASP A 42 1.35 -15.02 1.96
CA ASP A 42 2.28 -16.13 2.14
C ASP A 42 3.44 -15.76 3.09
N ARG A 43 4.00 -14.56 2.91
CA ARG A 43 5.07 -14.06 3.80
C ARG A 43 4.57 -13.86 5.23
N LEU A 44 3.38 -13.28 5.41
CA LEU A 44 2.81 -13.03 6.74
C LEU A 44 2.46 -14.31 7.50
N LEU A 45 2.11 -15.39 6.80
CA LEU A 45 1.84 -16.71 7.41
C LEU A 45 3.07 -17.31 8.10
N THR A 46 4.28 -17.00 7.61
CA THR A 46 5.54 -17.48 8.22
C THR A 46 5.96 -16.70 9.46
N VAL A 47 5.42 -15.51 9.66
CA VAL A 47 5.79 -14.64 10.78
C VAL A 47 5.07 -15.13 12.06
N ARG A 48 5.80 -15.51 13.11
CA ARG A 48 5.17 -15.95 14.37
C ARG A 48 4.96 -14.84 15.39
N ARG A 49 5.65 -13.72 15.23
CA ARG A 49 5.54 -12.56 16.13
C ARG A 49 4.17 -11.93 16.02
N GLU A 50 3.58 -11.59 17.16
CA GLU A 50 2.32 -10.85 17.21
C GLU A 50 2.56 -9.34 17.08
N PHE A 51 1.73 -8.70 16.27
CA PHE A 51 1.70 -7.25 16.09
C PHE A 51 0.26 -6.77 16.31
N PRO A 52 0.00 -5.98 17.36
CA PRO A 52 -1.38 -5.59 17.72
C PRO A 52 -1.98 -4.54 16.79
N ARG A 53 -1.19 -3.96 15.88
CA ARG A 53 -1.62 -2.90 14.96
C ARG A 53 -1.02 -3.12 13.58
N ALA A 54 -1.77 -2.76 12.55
CA ALA A 54 -1.34 -2.78 11.16
C ALA A 54 -1.77 -1.48 10.44
N LEU A 55 -0.99 -1.09 9.43
CA LEU A 55 -1.24 0.06 8.57
C LEU A 55 -0.98 -0.34 7.12
N ASP A 56 -1.98 -0.22 6.27
CA ASP A 56 -1.87 -0.29 4.82
C ASP A 56 -1.67 1.14 4.29
N LEU A 57 -0.41 1.50 4.03
CA LEU A 57 -0.01 2.84 3.65
C LEU A 57 0.21 2.95 2.14
N GLY A 58 -0.67 3.68 1.46
CA GLY A 58 -0.51 4.06 0.07
C GLY A 58 -0.99 3.03 -0.96
N SER A 59 -1.57 1.90 -0.55
CA SER A 59 -2.14 0.95 -1.50
C SER A 59 -3.36 1.55 -2.22
N PRO A 60 -3.44 1.43 -3.56
CA PRO A 60 -4.53 2.02 -4.34
C PRO A 60 -5.86 1.28 -4.19
N SER A 61 -5.87 0.08 -3.61
CA SER A 61 -7.03 -0.80 -3.46
C SER A 61 -6.94 -1.63 -2.17
N ALA A 62 -7.98 -2.42 -1.89
CA ALA A 62 -8.13 -3.16 -0.63
C ALA A 62 -7.34 -4.47 -0.55
N HIS A 63 -6.72 -4.94 -1.64
CA HIS A 63 -6.07 -6.26 -1.72
C HIS A 63 -5.08 -6.53 -0.58
N PHE A 64 -4.21 -5.56 -0.26
CA PHE A 64 -3.22 -5.74 0.82
C PHE A 64 -3.88 -5.75 2.19
N ALA A 65 -4.86 -4.87 2.42
CA ALA A 65 -5.63 -4.89 3.66
C ALA A 65 -6.36 -6.23 3.88
N GLN A 66 -6.90 -6.82 2.80
CA GLN A 66 -7.53 -8.14 2.83
C GLN A 66 -6.51 -9.25 3.12
N ALA A 67 -5.34 -9.23 2.48
CA ALA A 67 -4.26 -10.19 2.75
C ALA A 67 -3.78 -10.13 4.22
N VAL A 68 -3.64 -8.93 4.78
CA VAL A 68 -3.29 -8.75 6.20
C VAL A 68 -4.34 -9.39 7.10
N VAL A 69 -5.63 -9.17 6.85
CA VAL A 69 -6.71 -9.81 7.62
C VAL A 69 -6.71 -11.33 7.43
N ALA A 70 -6.55 -11.82 6.20
CA ALA A 70 -6.53 -13.26 5.89
C ALA A 70 -5.36 -13.99 6.57
N SER A 71 -4.22 -13.30 6.78
CA SER A 71 -3.08 -13.85 7.53
C SER A 71 -3.29 -13.90 9.05
N GLY A 72 -4.48 -13.53 9.55
CA GLY A 72 -4.81 -13.51 10.98
C GLY A 72 -4.28 -12.28 11.74
N ARG A 73 -3.84 -11.23 11.04
CA ARG A 73 -3.34 -10.00 11.67
C ARG A 73 -4.46 -9.03 12.00
N ALA A 74 -4.13 -8.07 12.87
CA ALA A 74 -5.01 -6.95 13.17
C ALA A 74 -5.45 -6.25 11.87
N ARG A 75 -6.74 -5.93 11.78
CA ARG A 75 -7.28 -5.18 10.63
C ARG A 75 -6.50 -3.88 10.45
N PRO A 76 -5.93 -3.63 9.26
CA PRO A 76 -5.11 -2.44 9.07
C PRO A 76 -5.96 -1.18 8.93
N LEU A 77 -5.46 -0.08 9.47
CA LEU A 77 -5.88 1.26 9.05
C LEU A 77 -5.38 1.49 7.63
N ARG A 78 -6.14 2.23 6.81
CA ARG A 78 -5.74 2.55 5.43
C ARG A 78 -5.47 4.05 5.32
N ALA A 79 -4.29 4.44 4.82
CA ALA A 79 -3.84 5.83 4.73
C ALA A 79 -3.13 6.15 3.41
#